data_AF-A0A947WBE8-F1
#
_entry.id   AF-A0A947WBE8-F1
#
_cell.length_a   1.000
_cell.length_b   1.000
_cell.length_c   1.000
_cell.angle_alpha   90.00
_cell.angle_beta   90.00
_cell.angle_gamma   90.00
#
_symmetry.space_group_name_H-M   'P 1'
#
loop_
_entity.id
_entity.type
_entity.pdbx_description
1 polymer ?
#
loop_
_entity_poly.entity_id
_entity_poly.type
_entity_poly.pdbx_seq_one_letter_code
_entity_poly.pdbx_strand_id
1 'polypeptide(L)'
;MNLEKITRIRESFLENNEKVGKLEYTSGNYDEEGVLIEKDIPTITTEFCEIGIYSNIIYFTFVINSNSYNEKLIDSLKNFSNFKIYGFKNFLEDYNLKDLENEIKKDKYFQVNFNYSIDEKVEFLLKQYQEIKKNMLKSKIEIINQLEIDLTKE
;
A
#
# COMPACT_ATOMS: atom_id res chain seq x y z
N MET A 1 -2.47 -20.22 7.25
CA MET A 1 -2.69 -19.85 5.84
C MET A 1 -2.09 -18.49 5.53
N ASN A 2 -2.53 -17.40 6.18
CA ASN A 2 -2.03 -16.05 5.92
C ASN A 2 -0.51 -15.89 6.15
N LEU A 3 0.02 -16.47 7.24
CA LEU A 3 1.45 -16.42 7.55
C LEU A 3 2.35 -17.09 6.49
N GLU A 4 1.94 -18.26 6.00
CA GLU A 4 2.68 -18.96 4.94
C GLU A 4 2.64 -18.16 3.63
N LYS A 5 1.48 -17.60 3.30
CA LYS A 5 1.30 -16.80 2.10
C LYS A 5 2.16 -15.53 2.11
N ILE A 6 2.13 -14.75 3.19
CA ILE A 6 2.94 -13.52 3.29
C ILE A 6 4.45 -13.84 3.30
N THR A 7 4.85 -14.97 3.90
CA THR A 7 6.25 -15.42 3.88
C THR A 7 6.70 -15.72 2.45
N ARG A 8 5.88 -16.43 1.66
CA ARG A 8 6.17 -16.69 0.24
C ARG A 8 6.22 -15.41 -0.61
N ILE A 9 5.33 -14.45 -0.33
CA ILE A 9 5.38 -13.13 -0.99
C ILE A 9 6.72 -12.46 -0.69
N ARG A 10 7.12 -12.44 0.59
CA ARG A 10 8.40 -11.87 1.03
C ARG A 10 9.59 -12.50 0.33
N GLU A 11 9.64 -13.84 0.29
CA GLU A 11 10.71 -14.59 -0.37
C GLU A 11 10.80 -14.25 -1.86
N SER A 12 9.66 -14.26 -2.55
CA SER A 12 9.61 -13.91 -3.98
C SER A 12 10.11 -12.49 -4.26
N PHE A 13 9.77 -11.52 -3.41
CA PHE A 13 10.25 -10.14 -3.56
C PHE A 13 11.76 -10.04 -3.35
N LEU A 14 12.30 -10.73 -2.33
CA LEU A 14 13.74 -10.79 -2.06
C LEU A 14 14.51 -11.44 -3.21
N GLU A 15 14.01 -12.55 -3.76
CA GLU A 15 14.59 -13.23 -4.92
C GLU A 15 14.63 -12.34 -6.16
N ASN A 16 13.73 -11.38 -6.26
CA ASN A 16 13.65 -10.40 -7.35
C ASN A 16 14.35 -9.07 -7.02
N ASN A 17 15.25 -9.06 -6.03
CA ASN A 17 16.07 -7.91 -5.62
C ASN A 17 15.27 -6.69 -5.12
N GLU A 18 14.05 -6.89 -4.64
CA GLU A 18 13.32 -5.85 -3.92
C GLU A 18 13.84 -5.76 -2.48
N LYS A 19 13.97 -4.54 -1.95
CA LYS A 19 14.29 -4.36 -0.53
C LYS A 19 13.02 -4.55 0.29
N VAL A 20 13.05 -5.56 1.15
CA VAL A 20 11.92 -5.94 1.98
C VAL A 20 12.39 -6.11 3.42
N GLY A 21 11.58 -5.60 4.35
CA GLY A 21 11.78 -5.69 5.78
C GLY A 21 11.61 -7.12 6.31
N LYS A 22 11.58 -7.22 7.63
CA LYS A 22 11.19 -8.47 8.30
C LYS A 22 9.68 -8.63 8.22
N LEU A 23 9.21 -9.83 8.53
CA LEU A 23 7.80 -10.05 8.80
C LEU A 23 7.46 -9.39 10.14
N GLU A 24 6.42 -8.58 10.13
CA GLU A 24 5.92 -7.82 11.27
C GLU A 24 4.41 -8.03 11.43
N TYR A 25 3.87 -7.41 12.48
CA TYR A 25 2.47 -7.47 12.81
C TYR A 25 1.97 -6.05 13.07
N THR A 26 1.00 -5.60 12.28
CA THR A 26 0.39 -4.28 12.44
C THR A 26 -0.98 -4.39 13.11
N SER A 27 -1.27 -3.45 14.00
CA SER A 27 -2.56 -3.29 14.69
C SER A 27 -3.13 -1.90 14.41
N GLY A 28 -4.42 -1.71 14.68
CA GLY A 28 -5.07 -0.41 14.49
C GLY A 28 -5.61 -0.15 13.08
N ASN A 29 -5.69 -1.20 12.24
CA ASN A 29 -6.26 -1.12 10.90
C ASN A 29 -7.79 -1.29 10.94
N TYR A 30 -8.48 -0.77 9.93
CA TYR A 30 -9.94 -0.89 9.77
C TYR A 30 -10.27 -1.76 8.55
N ASP A 31 -11.36 -2.51 8.62
CA ASP A 31 -11.85 -3.29 7.48
C ASP A 31 -12.65 -2.44 6.49
N GLU A 32 -13.18 -3.08 5.44
CA GLU A 32 -13.94 -2.39 4.39
C GLU A 32 -15.27 -1.78 4.87
N GLU A 33 -15.77 -2.20 6.04
CA GLU A 33 -16.96 -1.66 6.69
C GLU A 33 -16.61 -0.54 7.70
N GLY A 34 -15.32 -0.22 7.85
CA GLY A 34 -14.84 0.77 8.79
C GLY A 34 -14.79 0.28 10.23
N VAL A 35 -14.76 -1.05 10.43
CA VAL A 35 -14.65 -1.67 11.75
C VAL A 35 -13.19 -1.90 12.09
N LEU A 36 -12.80 -1.55 13.33
CA LEU A 36 -11.44 -1.78 13.82
C LEU A 36 -11.13 -3.28 13.81
N ILE A 37 -10.04 -3.63 13.14
CA ILE A 37 -9.50 -4.98 13.12
C ILE A 37 -8.77 -5.22 14.45
N GLU A 38 -9.39 -6.00 15.33
CA GLU A 38 -8.81 -6.32 16.64
C GLU A 38 -7.61 -7.26 16.57
N LYS A 39 -7.44 -7.98 15.46
CA LYS A 39 -6.35 -8.93 15.27
C LYS A 39 -5.16 -8.26 14.61
N ASP A 40 -3.97 -8.61 15.11
CA ASP A 40 -2.73 -8.28 14.44
C ASP A 40 -2.70 -8.85 13.02
N ILE A 41 -2.35 -7.98 12.07
CA ILE A 41 -2.27 -8.29 10.66
C ILE A 41 -0.81 -8.60 10.34
N PRO A 42 -0.49 -9.79 9.78
CA PRO A 42 0.86 -10.07 9.35
C PRO A 42 1.21 -9.22 8.12
N THR A 43 2.31 -8.47 8.22
CA THR A 43 2.76 -7.52 7.21
C THR A 43 4.24 -7.65 6.89
N ILE A 44 4.58 -7.21 5.69
CA ILE A 44 5.96 -6.91 5.29
C ILE A 44 6.01 -5.52 4.69
N THR A 45 7.13 -4.85 4.89
CA THR A 45 7.33 -3.49 4.40
C THR A 45 8.38 -3.49 3.30
N THR A 46 8.18 -2.69 2.27
CA THR A 46 9.17 -2.44 1.21
C THR A 46 9.57 -0.97 1.23
N GLU A 47 10.55 -0.56 0.40
CA GLU A 47 10.85 0.87 0.24
C GLU A 47 9.66 1.69 -0.28
N PHE A 48 8.62 1.06 -0.83
CA PHE A 48 7.53 1.74 -1.52
C PHE A 48 6.15 1.55 -0.86
N CYS A 49 5.92 0.39 -0.25
CA CYS A 49 4.62 0.04 0.32
C CYS A 49 4.72 -0.94 1.48
N GLU A 50 3.70 -0.91 2.34
CA GLU A 50 3.34 -2.02 3.23
C GLU A 50 2.53 -3.04 2.44
N ILE A 51 2.73 -4.32 2.73
CA ILE A 51 1.95 -5.43 2.19
C ILE A 51 1.44 -6.25 3.36
N GLY A 52 0.13 -6.41 3.47
CA GLY A 52 -0.49 -7.18 4.54
C GLY A 52 -1.55 -8.15 4.06
N ILE A 53 -1.86 -9.11 4.93
CA ILE A 53 -2.91 -10.10 4.67
C ILE A 53 -3.92 -10.11 5.80
N TYR A 54 -5.15 -9.70 5.49
CA TYR A 54 -6.27 -9.74 6.43
C TYR A 54 -7.48 -10.39 5.79
N SER A 55 -8.15 -11.27 6.52
CA SER A 55 -9.29 -12.04 6.01
C SER A 55 -8.90 -12.74 4.68
N ASN A 56 -9.64 -12.48 3.60
CA ASN A 56 -9.38 -12.98 2.26
C ASN A 56 -8.75 -11.93 1.32
N ILE A 57 -8.11 -10.90 1.87
CA ILE A 57 -7.56 -9.78 1.12
C ILE A 57 -6.05 -9.70 1.36
N ILE A 58 -5.31 -9.46 0.27
CA ILE A 58 -3.92 -9.01 0.28
C ILE A 58 -3.95 -7.53 -0.11
N TYR A 59 -3.48 -6.65 0.75
CA TYR A 59 -3.43 -5.21 0.46
C TYR A 59 -2.01 -4.73 0.26
N PHE A 60 -1.82 -3.79 -0.67
CA PHE A 60 -0.60 -2.99 -0.81
C PHE A 60 -0.93 -1.54 -0.49
N THR A 61 -0.26 -0.95 0.50
CA THR A 61 -0.49 0.43 0.95
C THR A 61 0.73 1.30 0.66
N PHE A 62 0.57 2.26 -0.26
CA PHE A 62 1.60 3.22 -0.61
C PHE A 62 1.29 4.56 0.07
N VAL A 63 2.24 5.09 0.85
CA VAL A 63 2.12 6.41 1.48
C VAL A 63 2.85 7.44 0.62
N ILE A 64 2.15 8.51 0.25
CA ILE A 64 2.63 9.51 -0.70
C ILE A 64 2.62 10.89 -0.05
N ASN A 65 3.66 11.69 -0.29
CA ASN A 65 3.69 13.11 0.07
C ASN A 65 2.67 13.88 -0.78
N SER A 66 1.68 14.50 -0.14
CA SER A 66 0.58 15.20 -0.80
C SER A 66 1.06 16.31 -1.74
N ASN A 67 2.21 16.94 -1.45
CA ASN A 67 2.78 17.99 -2.31
C ASN A 67 3.35 17.46 -3.63
N SER A 68 3.65 16.16 -3.71
CA SER A 68 4.17 15.53 -4.92
C SER A 68 3.06 15.05 -5.86
N TYR A 69 1.80 15.07 -5.40
CA TYR A 69 0.65 14.65 -6.20
C TYR A 69 0.60 15.37 -7.55
N ASN A 70 0.24 14.61 -8.58
CA ASN A 70 -0.11 15.15 -9.89
C ASN A 70 -1.07 14.22 -10.63
N GLU A 71 -1.81 14.77 -11.60
CA GLU A 71 -2.82 14.04 -12.37
C GLU A 71 -2.26 12.82 -13.12
N LYS A 72 -0.97 12.83 -13.49
CA LYS A 72 -0.35 11.68 -14.18
C LYS A 72 -0.31 10.44 -13.31
N LEU A 73 -0.22 10.58 -11.99
CA LEU A 73 -0.38 9.46 -11.06
C LEU A 73 -1.76 8.85 -11.25
N ILE A 74 -2.82 9.63 -11.12
CA ILE A 74 -4.20 9.13 -11.22
C ILE A 74 -4.47 8.50 -12.59
N ASP A 75 -4.02 9.13 -13.66
CA ASP A 75 -4.14 8.57 -15.01
C ASP A 75 -3.38 7.24 -15.16
N SER A 76 -2.21 7.11 -14.54
CA SER A 76 -1.48 5.84 -14.53
C SER A 76 -2.18 4.76 -13.69
N LEU A 77 -2.82 5.16 -12.59
CA LEU A 77 -3.49 4.26 -11.65
C LEU A 77 -4.85 3.78 -12.15
N LYS A 78 -5.54 4.55 -13.01
CA LYS A 78 -6.81 4.14 -13.66
C LYS A 78 -6.73 2.82 -14.41
N ASN A 79 -5.52 2.36 -14.76
CA ASN A 79 -5.31 1.05 -15.40
C ASN A 79 -5.43 -0.12 -14.42
N PHE A 80 -5.41 0.15 -13.11
CA PHE A 80 -5.65 -0.83 -12.06
C PHE A 80 -7.10 -0.68 -11.62
N SER A 81 -7.87 -1.77 -11.64
CA SER A 81 -9.30 -1.73 -11.28
C SER A 81 -9.56 -1.78 -9.78
N ASN A 82 -8.51 -1.88 -8.96
CA ASN A 82 -8.58 -2.32 -7.57
C ASN A 82 -7.84 -1.38 -6.60
N PHE A 83 -7.81 -0.09 -6.88
CA PHE A 83 -7.22 0.90 -5.98
C PHE A 83 -8.27 1.79 -5.31
N LYS A 84 -7.95 2.23 -4.10
CA LYS A 84 -8.68 3.23 -3.32
C LYS A 84 -7.69 4.28 -2.80
N ILE A 85 -8.14 5.51 -2.59
CA ILE A 85 -7.29 6.60 -2.10
C ILE A 85 -7.87 7.14 -0.80
N TYR A 86 -7.07 7.17 0.24
CA TYR A 86 -7.49 7.60 1.57
C TYR A 86 -6.63 8.75 2.09
N GLY A 87 -7.18 9.53 3.02
CA GLY A 87 -6.39 10.43 3.84
C GLY A 87 -5.44 9.66 4.73
N PHE A 88 -4.28 10.23 5.06
CA PHE A 88 -3.32 9.54 5.92
C PHE A 88 -3.83 9.30 7.35
N LYS A 89 -4.75 10.14 7.84
CA LYS A 89 -5.41 9.99 9.15
C LYS A 89 -6.88 9.56 9.05
N ASN A 90 -7.49 9.72 7.86
CA ASN A 90 -8.88 9.39 7.58
C ASN A 90 -8.94 8.21 6.62
N PHE A 91 -8.91 7.01 7.19
CA PHE A 91 -8.91 5.73 6.47
C PHE A 91 -10.31 5.22 6.10
N LEU A 92 -11.36 5.87 6.60
CA LEU A 92 -12.74 5.40 6.52
C LEU A 92 -13.48 5.89 5.26
N GLU A 93 -12.95 6.90 4.56
CA GLU A 93 -13.61 7.51 3.40
C GLU A 93 -12.66 7.53 2.20
N ASP A 94 -13.00 6.74 1.18
CA ASP A 94 -12.34 6.78 -0.13
C ASP A 94 -12.60 8.13 -0.78
N TYR A 95 -11.53 8.83 -1.17
CA TYR A 95 -11.65 10.16 -1.74
C TYR A 95 -12.25 10.10 -3.15
N ASN A 96 -13.34 10.83 -3.33
CA ASN A 96 -13.90 11.05 -4.65
C ASN A 96 -12.86 11.73 -5.55
N LEU A 97 -12.59 11.12 -6.71
CA LEU A 97 -11.62 11.64 -7.69
C LEU A 97 -11.89 13.09 -8.11
N LYS A 98 -13.14 13.57 -8.03
CA LYS A 98 -13.50 14.97 -8.36
C LYS A 98 -12.92 15.99 -7.37
N ASP A 99 -12.84 15.62 -6.09
CA ASP A 99 -12.39 16.51 -5.01
C ASP A 99 -11.01 16.11 -4.46
N LEU A 100 -10.40 15.07 -5.03
CA LEU A 100 -9.19 14.43 -4.55
C LEU A 100 -8.04 15.41 -4.28
N GLU A 101 -7.76 16.34 -5.20
CA GLU A 101 -6.66 17.29 -5.03
C GLU A 101 -6.86 18.19 -3.80
N ASN A 102 -8.10 18.60 -3.52
CA ASN A 102 -8.42 19.43 -2.36
C ASN A 102 -8.35 18.60 -1.08
N GLU A 103 -8.79 17.34 -1.11
CA GLU A 103 -8.78 16.46 0.05
C GLU A 103 -7.37 16.03 0.46
N ILE A 104 -6.52 15.59 -0.48
CA ILE A 104 -5.16 15.13 -0.15
C ILE A 104 -4.27 16.26 0.36
N LYS A 105 -4.51 17.51 -0.05
CA LYS A 105 -3.74 18.68 0.42
C LYS A 105 -4.08 19.10 1.85
N LYS A 106 -5.14 18.55 2.46
CA LYS A 106 -5.46 18.80 3.87
C LYS A 106 -4.47 18.11 4.82
N ASP A 107 -3.83 17.05 4.36
CA ASP A 107 -2.80 16.30 5.11
C ASP A 107 -1.43 16.39 4.43
N LYS A 108 -0.37 16.14 5.21
CA LYS A 108 1.01 16.03 4.67
C LYS A 108 1.17 14.82 3.74
N TYR A 109 0.40 13.77 4.01
CA TYR A 109 0.47 12.51 3.32
C TYR A 109 -0.94 12.03 2.95
N PHE A 110 -1.02 11.18 1.94
CA PHE A 110 -2.19 10.39 1.62
C PHE A 110 -1.78 8.96 1.29
N GLN A 111 -2.75 8.05 1.22
CA GLN A 111 -2.50 6.63 1.00
C GLN A 111 -3.20 6.16 -0.27
N VAL A 112 -2.53 5.28 -1.01
CA VAL A 112 -3.13 4.57 -2.13
C VAL A 112 -3.04 3.09 -1.83
N ASN A 113 -4.20 2.46 -1.70
CA ASN A 113 -4.31 1.06 -1.33
C ASN A 113 -4.78 0.23 -2.51
N PHE A 114 -4.12 -0.89 -2.77
CA PHE A 114 -4.52 -1.86 -3.78
C PHE A 114 -4.92 -3.15 -3.09
N ASN A 115 -6.15 -3.61 -3.32
CA ASN A 115 -6.66 -4.83 -2.71
C ASN A 115 -6.71 -5.97 -3.74
N TYR A 116 -6.23 -7.14 -3.36
CA TYR A 116 -6.20 -8.36 -4.16
C TYR A 116 -6.83 -9.52 -3.39
N SER A 117 -7.34 -10.53 -4.11
CA SER A 117 -7.81 -11.76 -3.48
C SER A 117 -6.63 -12.53 -2.87
N ILE A 118 -6.87 -13.19 -1.73
CA ILE A 118 -5.91 -14.10 -1.08
C ILE A 118 -5.45 -15.25 -2.00
N ASP A 119 -6.31 -15.62 -2.96
CA ASP A 119 -6.06 -16.70 -3.92
C ASP A 119 -5.11 -16.28 -5.06
N GLU A 120 -4.80 -14.98 -5.18
CA GLU A 120 -3.92 -14.48 -6.24
C GLU A 120 -2.51 -15.09 -6.17
N LYS A 121 -1.93 -15.37 -7.34
CA LYS A 121 -0.59 -15.96 -7.42
C LYS A 121 0.48 -14.98 -6.96
N VAL A 122 1.54 -15.47 -6.32
CA VAL A 122 2.64 -14.62 -5.82
C VAL A 122 3.33 -13.89 -6.98
N GLU A 123 3.49 -14.55 -8.12
CA GLU A 123 4.09 -13.98 -9.33
C GLU A 123 3.23 -12.85 -9.90
N PHE A 124 1.90 -12.97 -9.82
CA PHE A 124 0.99 -11.91 -10.21
C PHE A 124 1.13 -10.70 -9.28
N LEU A 125 1.14 -10.92 -7.97
CA LEU A 125 1.29 -9.88 -6.96
C LEU A 125 2.62 -9.11 -7.11
N LEU A 126 3.73 -9.81 -7.34
CA LEU A 126 5.02 -9.20 -7.62
C LEU A 126 4.97 -8.33 -8.88
N LYS A 127 4.37 -8.84 -9.97
CA LYS A 127 4.21 -8.08 -11.21
C LYS A 127 3.39 -6.81 -10.99
N GLN A 128 2.29 -6.89 -10.25
CA GLN A 128 1.47 -5.73 -9.93
C GLN A 128 2.26 -4.69 -9.13
N TYR A 129 2.98 -5.12 -8.08
CA TYR A 129 3.85 -4.23 -7.32
C TYR A 129 4.89 -3.52 -8.21
N GLN A 130 5.58 -4.25 -9.08
CA GLN A 130 6.58 -3.67 -9.99
C GLN A 130 5.98 -2.67 -10.99
N GLU A 131 4.79 -2.96 -11.52
CA GLU A 131 4.06 -2.06 -12.42
C GLU A 131 3.63 -0.78 -11.70
N ILE A 132 3.08 -0.88 -10.49
CA ILE A 132 2.68 0.25 -9.66
C ILE A 132 3.91 1.11 -9.31
N LYS A 133 4.97 0.50 -8.79
CA LYS A 133 6.25 1.16 -8.48
C LYS A 133 6.78 1.93 -9.69
N LYS A 134 6.82 1.30 -10.86
CA LYS A 134 7.25 1.94 -12.12
C LYS A 134 6.39 3.15 -12.47
N ASN A 135 5.08 3.05 -12.33
CA ASN A 135 4.16 4.15 -12.62
C ASN A 135 4.35 5.33 -11.67
N MET A 136 4.48 5.08 -10.37
CA MET A 136 4.70 6.14 -9.40
C MET A 136 6.04 6.86 -9.61
N LEU A 137 7.12 6.10 -9.88
CA LEU A 137 8.43 6.66 -10.22
C LEU A 137 8.38 7.52 -11.50
N LYS A 138 7.68 7.04 -12.54
CA LYS A 138 7.51 7.78 -13.80
C LYS A 138 6.73 9.08 -13.60
N SER A 139 5.76 9.07 -12.69
CA SER A 139 4.96 10.24 -12.31
C SER A 139 5.69 11.20 -11.36
N LYS A 140 6.96 10.90 -11.00
CA LYS A 140 7.79 11.72 -10.09
C LYS A 140 7.12 12.01 -8.75
N ILE A 141 6.35 11.03 -8.27
CA ILE A 141 5.70 11.08 -6.97
C ILE A 141 6.74 10.79 -5.89
N GLU A 142 6.67 11.53 -4.78
CA GLU A 142 7.48 11.28 -3.59
C GLU A 142 6.73 10.29 -2.69
N ILE A 143 7.13 9.04 -2.79
CA ILE A 143 6.62 7.94 -1.97
C ILE A 143 7.47 7.90 -0.71
N ILE A 144 6.83 7.77 0.45
CA ILE A 144 7.53 7.69 1.71
C ILE A 144 8.17 6.31 1.84
N ASN A 145 9.49 6.29 2.10
CA ASN A 145 10.21 5.05 2.32
C ASN A 145 9.75 4.42 3.64
N GLN A 146 9.00 3.33 3.54
CA GLN A 146 8.40 2.71 4.71
C GLN A 146 9.40 1.86 5.52
N LEU A 147 10.54 1.46 4.93
CA LEU A 147 11.63 0.82 5.68
C LEU A 147 12.41 1.79 6.57
N GLU A 148 12.46 3.06 6.20
CA GLU A 148 13.22 4.07 6.94
C GLU A 148 12.42 4.69 8.09
N ILE A 149 11.09 4.63 8.05
CA ILE A 149 10.24 5.13 9.12
C ILE A 149 10.42 4.31 10.41
N ASP A 150 10.62 2.99 10.32
CA ASP A 150 10.82 2.12 11.48
C ASP A 150 12.13 2.39 12.24
N LEU A 151 13.08 3.11 11.65
CA LEU A 151 14.35 3.47 12.30
C LEU A 151 14.25 4.70 13.21
N THR A 152 13.09 5.36 13.30
CA THR A 152 12.89 6.57 14.13
C THR A 152 12.06 6.37 15.39
N LYS A 153 11.66 5.14 15.69
CA LYS A 153 11.12 4.79 17.02
C LYS A 153 12.28 4.42 17.96
N GLU A 154 13.00 5.45 18.42
CA GLU A 154 13.75 5.41 19.69
C GLU A 154 12.78 5.65 20.88
#